data_AF-A0A011PUM3-F1
#
_entry.id   AF-A0A011PUM3-F1
#
_cell.length_a   1.000
_cell.length_b   1.000
_cell.length_c   1.000
_cell.angle_alpha   90.00
_cell.angle_beta   90.00
_cell.angle_gamma   90.00
#
_symmetry.space_group_name_H-M   'P 1'
#
loop_
_entity.id
_entity.type
_entity.pdbx_description
1 polymer ?
#
loop_
_entity_poly.entity_id
_entity_poly.type
_entity_poly.pdbx_seq_one_letter_code
_entity_poly.pdbx_strand_id
1 'polypeptide(L)' 'MLHNTEHVFSLQVPNPRPVTVAAGEHLGYCWLPWREAAARCFSWSNRDALLMLPERVSQARR' A
#
# COMPACT_ATOMS: atom_id res chain seq x y z
N MET A 1 18.37 -11.72 -14.17
CA MET A 1 18.37 -11.64 -12.70
C MET A 1 16.91 -11.77 -12.26
N LEU A 2 16.57 -12.72 -11.40
CA LEU A 2 15.18 -13.00 -10.98
C LEU A 2 14.87 -12.52 -9.55
N HIS A 3 15.75 -11.70 -8.97
CA HIS A 3 15.58 -11.19 -7.61
C HIS A 3 15.21 -9.72 -7.67
N ASN A 4 14.08 -9.38 -7.05
CA ASN A 4 13.69 -8.02 -6.76
C ASN A 4 13.75 -7.84 -5.24
N THR A 5 14.51 -6.84 -4.78
CA THR A 5 14.58 -6.46 -3.37
C THR A 5 13.66 -5.27 -3.16
N GLU A 6 12.63 -5.44 -2.34
CA GLU A 6 11.66 -4.38 -2.04
C GLU A 6 11.75 -3.98 -0.56
N HIS A 7 11.78 -2.67 -0.31
CA HIS A 7 11.70 -2.10 1.02
C HIS A 7 10.31 -1.50 1.24
N VAL A 8 9.65 -1.85 2.34
CA VAL A 8 8.24 -1.51 2.58
C VAL A 8 8.12 -0.43 3.65
N PHE A 9 7.41 0.65 3.34
CA PHE A 9 7.13 1.77 4.25
C PHE A 9 5.62 2.01 4.36
N SER A 10 5.18 2.58 5.49
CA SER A 10 3.79 2.97 5.72
C SER A 10 3.70 4.32 6.41
N LEU A 11 2.71 5.14 6.03
CA LEU A 11 2.42 6.42 6.65
C LEU A 11 0.93 6.51 7.00
N GLN A 12 0.62 6.80 8.27
CA GLN A 12 -0.76 7.10 8.67
C GLN A 12 -1.04 8.59 8.44
N VAL A 13 -2.02 8.88 7.57
CA VAL A 13 -2.54 10.23 7.35
C VAL A 13 -3.80 10.47 8.19
N PRO A 14 -4.11 11.72 8.59
CA PRO A 14 -5.24 12.01 9.47
C PRO A 14 -6.62 11.75 8.83
N ASN A 15 -6.73 11.87 7.51
CA ASN A 15 -7.92 11.58 6.71
C ASN A 15 -7.52 11.41 5.23
N PRO A 16 -8.41 10.88 4.37
CA PRO A 16 -8.16 10.80 2.93
C PRO A 16 -7.79 12.18 2.36
N ARG A 17 -6.61 12.27 1.75
CA ARG A 17 -6.13 13.49 1.09
C ARG A 17 -6.30 13.36 -0.42
N PRO A 18 -6.46 14.49 -1.16
CA PRO A 18 -6.35 14.48 -2.60
C PRO A 18 -4.99 13.89 -3.01
N VAL A 19 -5.00 12.91 -3.92
CA VAL A 19 -3.79 12.30 -4.46
C VAL A 19 -3.54 12.89 -5.85
N THR A 20 -2.33 13.38 -6.08
CA THR A 20 -1.86 13.75 -7.42
C THR A 20 -1.02 12.60 -7.94
N VAL A 21 -1.41 12.03 -9.08
CA VAL A 21 -0.68 10.92 -9.72
C VAL A 21 0.10 11.40 -10.94
N ALA A 22 1.28 10.82 -11.18
CA ALA A 22 2.03 11.05 -12.40
C ALA A 22 1.43 10.24 -13.55
N ALA A 23 0.89 10.91 -14.58
CA ALA A 23 0.14 10.25 -15.67
C ALA A 23 0.97 9.25 -16.50
N GLY A 24 2.29 9.39 -16.53
CA GLY A 24 3.20 8.43 -17.19
C GLY A 24 3.40 7.13 -16.42
N GLU A 25 3.01 7.08 -15.15
CA GLU A 25 3.18 5.90 -14.28
C GLU A 25 1.83 5.33 -13.82
N HIS A 26 0.80 6.17 -13.68
CA HIS A 26 -0.46 5.81 -13.06
C HIS A 26 -1.65 6.42 -13.82
N LEU A 27 -2.72 5.63 -13.97
CA LEU A 27 -3.95 6.04 -14.65
C LEU A 27 -5.01 6.65 -13.71
N GLY A 28 -4.85 6.49 -12.40
CA GLY A 28 -5.80 6.97 -11.40
C GLY A 28 -5.51 6.42 -10.01
N TYR A 29 -6.36 6.76 -9.05
CA TYR A 29 -6.28 6.28 -7.67
C TYR A 29 -7.67 6.15 -7.05
N CYS A 30 -7.76 5.37 -5.97
CA CYS A 30 -8.93 5.35 -5.10
C CYS A 30 -8.51 5.07 -3.65
N TRP A 31 -9.27 5.59 -2.70
CA TRP A 31 -9.16 5.22 -1.29
C TRP A 31 -10.07 4.03 -1.01
N LEU A 32 -9.53 2.97 -0.41
CA LEU A 32 -10.28 1.75 -0.11
C LEU A 32 -9.91 1.23 1.29
N PRO A 33 -10.80 0.47 1.94
CA PRO A 33 -10.43 -0.37 3.06
C PRO A 33 -9.28 -1.32 2.67
N TRP A 34 -8.29 -1.48 3.55
CA TRP A 34 -7.03 -2.17 3.20
C TRP A 34 -7.23 -3.63 2.73
N ARG A 35 -8.26 -4.33 3.23
CA ARG A 35 -8.60 -5.69 2.80
C ARG A 35 -9.10 -5.73 1.35
N GLU A 36 -9.90 -4.74 0.95
CA GLU A 36 -10.36 -4.61 -0.43
C GLU A 36 -9.22 -4.19 -1.35
N ALA A 37 -8.35 -3.28 -0.90
CA ALA A 37 -7.14 -2.92 -1.64
C ALA A 37 -6.25 -4.14 -1.89
N ALA A 38 -6.01 -4.97 -0.86
CA ALA A 38 -5.23 -6.21 -0.99
C ALA A 38 -5.84 -7.18 -2.01
N ALA A 39 -7.16 -7.32 -2.05
CA ALA A 39 -7.85 -8.15 -3.03
C ALA A 39 -7.74 -7.62 -4.47
N ARG A 40 -7.60 -6.30 -4.66
CA ARG A 40 -7.48 -5.65 -5.98
C ARG A 40 -6.03 -5.53 -6.48
N CYS A 41 -5.03 -5.70 -5.61
CA CYS A 41 -3.62 -5.58 -5.98
C CYS A 41 -3.19 -6.71 -6.95
N PHE A 42 -2.69 -6.34 -8.13
CA PHE A 42 -2.13 -7.30 -9.08
C PHE A 42 -0.75 -7.83 -8.64
N SER A 43 0.06 -6.99 -7.98
CA SER A 43 1.36 -7.39 -7.44
C SER A 43 1.15 -8.17 -6.13
N TRP A 44 1.69 -9.39 -6.09
CA TRP A 44 1.61 -10.26 -4.91
C TRP A 44 2.38 -9.66 -3.72
N SER A 45 3.54 -9.02 -3.94
CA SER A 45 4.32 -8.42 -2.85
C SER A 45 3.60 -7.21 -2.25
N ASN A 46 2.92 -6.39 -3.07
CA ASN A 46 2.11 -5.26 -2.60
C ASN A 46 0.87 -5.72 -1.84
N ARG A 47 0.20 -6.78 -2.30
CA ARG A 47 -0.91 -7.40 -1.56
C ARG A 47 -0.45 -7.84 -0.18
N ASP A 48 0.66 -8.57 -0.11
CA ASP A 48 1.17 -9.10 1.15
C ASP A 48 1.60 -7.97 2.10
N ALA A 49 2.17 -6.88 1.57
CA ALA A 49 2.44 -5.67 2.34
C ALA A 49 1.18 -5.07 2.99
N LEU A 50 0.05 -5.03 2.27
CA LEU A 50 -1.24 -4.60 2.82
C LEU A 50 -1.78 -5.58 3.88
N LEU A 51 -1.61 -6.89 3.68
CA LEU A 51 -2.05 -7.91 4.65
C LEU A 51 -1.25 -7.85 5.97
N MET A 52 0.00 -7.41 5.93
CA MET A 52 0.85 -7.20 7.11
C MET A 52 0.50 -5.92 7.90
N LEU A 53 -0.35 -5.03 7.36
CA LEU A 53 -0.62 -3.71 7.94
C LEU A 53 -1.12 -3.75 9.39
N PRO A 54 -2.07 -4.62 9.80
CA PRO A 54 -2.54 -4.65 11.19
C PRO A 54 -1.43 -4.95 12.20
N GLU A 55 -0.54 -5.87 11.88
CA GLU A 55 0.59 -6.24 12.73
C GLU A 55 1.63 -5.10 12.78
N ARG A 56 1.98 -4.54 11.63
CA ARG A 56 2.95 -3.43 11.55
C ARG A 56 2.48 -2.17 12.28
N VAL A 57 1.19 -1.83 12.15
CA VAL A 57 0.62 -0.68 12.88
C VAL A 57 0.60 -0.96 14.39
N SER A 58 0.36 -2.20 14.81
CA SER A 58 0.46 -2.56 16.23
C SER A 58 1.89 -2.41 16.76
N GLN A 59 2.89 -2.85 15.99
CA GLN A 59 4.30 -2.74 16.36
C GLN A 59 4.77 -1.27 16.41
N ALA A 60 4.41 -0.45 15.42
CA ALA A 60 4.82 0.96 15.36
C ALA A 60 4.19 1.85 16.46
N ARG A 61 3.15 1.36 17.13
CA ARG A 61 2.47 2.05 18.24
C ARG A 61 2.97 1.61 19.62
N ARG A 62 3.86 0.62 19.69
CA ARG A 62 4.59 0.25 20.90
C ARG A 62 5.82 1.16 21.06
#